data_AF-A0A9R0JIM5-F1
#
_entry.id   AF-A0A9R0JIM5-F1
#
_cell.length_a   1.000
_cell.length_b   1.000
_cell.length_c   1.000
_cell.angle_alpha   90.00
_cell.angle_beta   90.00
_cell.angle_gamma   90.00
#
_symmetry.space_group_name_H-M   'P 1'
#
loop_
_entity.id
_entity.type
_entity.pdbx_description
1 polymer ?
#
loop_
_entity_poly.entity_id
_entity_poly.type
_entity_poly.pdbx_seq_one_letter_code
_entity_poly.pdbx_strand_id
1 'polypeptide(L)'
;MKIDIRMNLVAKRVELKTMRDTPDISNLYKCSSYVQAFMLFFEPEQVREAFFRYDNLDMSSLDMQDVKRTLKGDHLTRAIGRICGKGGKIKFMIENATKTRIVVAGNKIHFVGTHDAIKIAKDSVCRLIMGSPAAKIASRLRTITARASERF
;
A
#
# COMPACT_ATOMS: atom_id res chain seq x y z
N MET A 1 5.52 -5.87 22.17
CA MET A 1 4.63 -6.95 21.69
C MET A 1 5.29 -8.28 22.04
N LYS A 2 4.68 -9.12 22.89
CA LYS A 2 5.19 -10.46 23.25
C LYS A 2 4.35 -11.52 22.54
N ILE A 3 4.84 -12.04 21.40
CA ILE A 3 4.19 -13.04 20.55
C ILE A 3 5.22 -14.11 20.21
N ASP A 4 4.83 -15.39 20.21
CA ASP A 4 5.69 -16.48 19.74
C ASP A 4 5.66 -16.51 18.20
N ILE A 5 6.82 -16.45 17.58
CA ILE A 5 6.98 -16.46 16.11
C ILE A 5 7.82 -17.67 15.74
N ARG A 6 7.28 -18.57 14.92
CA ARG A 6 7.99 -19.74 14.42
C ARG A 6 7.97 -19.75 12.91
N MET A 7 9.12 -20.00 12.30
CA MET A 7 9.23 -20.19 10.86
C MET A 7 9.45 -21.66 10.56
N ASN A 8 8.47 -22.29 9.92
CA ASN A 8 8.63 -23.65 9.43
C ASN A 8 9.24 -23.58 8.02
N LEU A 9 10.52 -23.93 7.91
CA LEU A 9 11.28 -23.89 6.65
C LEU A 9 10.81 -24.95 5.65
N VAL A 10 10.32 -26.10 6.12
CA VAL A 10 9.84 -27.20 5.26
C VAL A 10 8.51 -26.83 4.62
N ALA A 11 7.56 -26.36 5.43
CA ALA A 11 6.25 -25.92 4.97
C ALA A 11 6.25 -24.48 4.41
N LYS A 12 7.40 -23.78 4.44
CA LYS A 12 7.58 -22.37 4.01
C LYS A 12 6.50 -21.43 4.56
N ARG A 13 6.16 -21.59 5.84
CA ARG A 13 5.11 -20.79 6.51
C ARG A 13 5.61 -20.18 7.81
N VAL A 14 5.06 -19.01 8.13
CA VAL A 14 5.29 -18.33 9.40
C VAL A 14 4.06 -18.59 10.29
N GLU A 15 4.30 -19.14 11.47
CA GLU A 15 3.30 -19.45 12.48
C GLU A 15 3.41 -18.41 13.60
N LEU A 16 2.31 -17.75 13.90
CA LEU A 16 2.20 -16.74 14.95
C LEU A 16 1.28 -17.28 16.04
N LYS A 17 1.74 -17.28 17.30
CA LYS A 17 0.95 -17.78 18.43
C LYS A 17 0.96 -16.79 19.60
N THR A 18 -0.20 -16.57 20.19
CA THR A 18 -0.34 -15.79 21.43
C THR A 18 0.16 -16.59 22.63
N MET A 19 0.83 -15.92 23.56
CA MET A 19 1.24 -16.48 24.85
C MET A 19 0.26 -16.03 25.95
N ARG A 20 0.33 -16.67 27.12
CA ARG A 20 -0.45 -16.25 28.30
C ARG A 20 -0.06 -14.85 28.81
N ASP A 21 1.14 -14.39 28.46
CA ASP A 21 1.71 -13.08 28.81
C ASP A 21 1.51 -12.03 27.69
N THR A 22 0.68 -12.32 26.69
CA THR A 22 0.34 -11.36 25.63
C THR A 22 -0.81 -10.47 26.14
N PRO A 23 -0.59 -9.15 26.30
CA PRO A 23 -1.59 -8.26 26.91
C PRO A 23 -2.83 -8.04 26.04
N ASP A 24 -2.68 -8.08 24.71
CA ASP A 24 -3.79 -7.85 23.76
C ASP A 24 -3.73 -8.76 22.53
N ILE A 25 -4.89 -9.30 22.14
CA ILE A 25 -5.10 -10.09 20.90
C ILE A 25 -4.85 -9.24 19.65
N SER A 26 -5.10 -7.93 19.72
CA SER A 26 -4.84 -6.98 18.62
C SER A 26 -3.39 -7.00 18.14
N ASN A 27 -2.44 -7.30 19.03
CA ASN A 27 -1.04 -7.43 18.65
C ASN A 27 -0.79 -8.60 17.69
N LEU A 28 -1.55 -9.70 17.80
CA LEU A 28 -1.45 -10.82 16.87
C LEU A 28 -1.86 -10.39 15.46
N TYR A 29 -2.95 -9.63 15.35
CA TYR A 29 -3.41 -9.08 14.08
C TYR A 29 -2.36 -8.15 13.47
N LYS A 30 -1.79 -7.24 14.26
CA LYS A 30 -0.71 -6.33 13.81
C LYS A 30 0.51 -7.12 13.32
N CYS A 31 0.96 -8.15 14.04
CA CYS A 31 2.07 -8.99 13.62
C CYS A 31 1.76 -9.80 12.34
N SER A 32 0.55 -10.34 12.22
CA SER A 32 0.11 -11.03 11.00
C SER A 32 0.13 -10.08 9.80
N SER A 33 -0.43 -8.89 9.94
CA SER A 33 -0.44 -7.86 8.89
C SER A 33 0.97 -7.39 8.53
N TYR A 34 1.90 -7.32 9.50
CA TYR A 34 3.30 -7.01 9.24
C TYR A 34 3.99 -8.09 8.40
N VAL A 35 3.81 -9.36 8.77
CA VAL A 35 4.37 -10.50 8.00
C VAL A 35 3.78 -10.55 6.59
N GLN A 36 2.48 -10.29 6.44
CA GLN A 36 1.84 -10.20 5.13
C GLN A 36 2.38 -9.02 4.32
N ALA A 37 2.62 -7.86 4.93
CA ALA A 37 3.21 -6.70 4.24
C ALA A 37 4.60 -7.04 3.69
N PHE A 38 5.40 -7.72 4.50
CA PHE A 38 6.72 -8.20 4.09
C PHE A 38 6.63 -9.17 2.91
N MET A 39 5.67 -10.10 2.92
CA MET A 39 5.44 -11.02 1.80
C MET A 39 5.02 -10.30 0.50
N LEU A 40 4.42 -9.11 0.60
CA LEU A 40 4.02 -8.30 -0.55
C LEU A 40 5.12 -7.32 -1.03
N PHE A 41 6.37 -7.60 -0.69
CA PHE A 41 7.55 -6.83 -1.12
C PHE A 41 7.60 -5.39 -0.58
N PHE A 42 6.93 -5.10 0.54
CA PHE A 42 7.19 -3.84 1.22
C PHE A 42 8.53 -3.90 1.97
N GLU A 43 9.27 -2.79 1.93
CA GLU A 43 10.53 -2.68 2.67
C GLU A 43 10.27 -2.74 4.19
N PRO A 44 10.96 -3.63 4.93
CA PRO A 44 10.67 -3.87 6.35
C PRO A 44 10.81 -2.60 7.20
N GLU A 45 11.71 -1.69 6.82
CA GLU A 45 11.90 -0.41 7.52
C GLU A 45 10.70 0.53 7.35
N GLN A 46 10.15 0.61 6.13
CA GLN A 46 8.99 1.44 5.82
C GLN A 46 7.72 0.91 6.50
N VAL A 47 7.54 -0.41 6.49
CA VAL A 47 6.42 -1.08 7.16
C VAL A 47 6.54 -0.90 8.67
N ARG A 48 7.75 -1.02 9.23
CA ARG A 48 7.99 -0.79 10.66
C ARG A 48 7.55 0.61 11.06
N GLU A 49 8.05 1.65 10.38
CA GLU A 49 7.66 3.03 10.72
C GLU A 49 6.14 3.24 10.66
N ALA A 50 5.49 2.72 9.61
CA ALA A 50 4.05 2.82 9.48
C ALA A 50 3.34 2.14 10.66
N PHE A 51 3.58 0.84 10.87
CA PHE A 51 2.84 0.02 11.84
C PHE A 51 3.07 0.41 13.29
N PHE A 52 4.24 0.97 13.62
CA PHE A 52 4.52 1.47 14.97
C PHE A 52 3.95 2.88 15.22
N ARG A 53 3.71 3.67 14.16
CA ARG A 53 3.25 5.06 14.28
C ARG A 53 1.75 5.24 14.16
N TYR A 54 1.06 4.35 13.43
CA TYR A 54 -0.37 4.44 13.18
C TYR A 54 -1.10 3.16 13.62
N ASP A 55 -2.05 3.30 14.54
CA ASP A 55 -2.85 2.16 15.03
C ASP A 55 -3.88 1.63 14.02
N ASN A 56 -4.26 2.44 13.02
CA ASN A 56 -5.30 2.14 12.04
C ASN A 56 -4.73 1.95 10.63
N LEU A 57 -3.70 1.10 10.52
CA LEU A 57 -3.12 0.72 9.24
C LEU A 57 -3.90 -0.43 8.62
N ASP A 58 -4.34 -0.20 7.40
CA ASP A 58 -5.00 -1.17 6.55
C ASP A 58 -4.10 -1.47 5.35
N MET A 59 -4.33 -2.61 4.72
CA MET A 59 -3.59 -3.04 3.55
C MET A 59 -4.58 -3.44 2.48
N SER A 60 -4.35 -2.95 1.26
CA SER A 60 -5.24 -3.27 0.17
C SER A 60 -4.49 -3.55 -1.11
N SER A 61 -4.96 -4.56 -1.84
CA SER A 61 -4.43 -4.95 -3.12
C SER A 61 -5.42 -4.58 -4.22
N LEU A 62 -4.91 -4.08 -5.34
CA LEU A 62 -5.68 -3.77 -6.53
C LEU A 62 -5.04 -4.48 -7.72
N ASP A 63 -5.84 -5.21 -8.49
CA ASP A 63 -5.41 -5.73 -9.78
C ASP A 63 -5.68 -4.69 -10.87
N MET A 64 -4.69 -4.43 -11.74
CA MET A 64 -4.87 -3.49 -12.85
C MET A 64 -5.93 -3.98 -13.85
N GLN A 65 -6.11 -5.30 -13.98
CA GLN A 65 -7.11 -5.90 -14.87
C GLN A 65 -8.55 -5.60 -14.43
N ASP A 66 -8.79 -5.44 -13.13
CA ASP A 66 -10.12 -5.10 -12.59
C ASP A 66 -10.53 -3.68 -13.00
N VAL A 67 -9.57 -2.77 -13.15
CA VAL A 67 -9.82 -1.37 -13.54
C VAL A 67 -10.07 -1.25 -15.04
N LYS A 68 -9.31 -1.99 -15.85
CA LYS A 68 -9.48 -1.99 -17.30
C LYS A 68 -9.20 -3.37 -17.87
N ARG A 69 -10.28 -4.10 -18.17
CA ARG A 69 -10.29 -5.46 -18.71
C ARG A 69 -9.49 -5.63 -20.01
N THR A 70 -9.25 -4.53 -20.74
CA THR A 70 -8.50 -4.47 -22.00
C THR A 70 -6.99 -4.30 -21.86
N LEU A 71 -6.43 -4.27 -20.63
CA LEU A 71 -4.98 -4.17 -20.42
C LEU A 71 -4.29 -5.51 -20.69
N LYS A 72 -4.06 -5.84 -21.96
CA LYS A 72 -3.19 -6.96 -22.38
C LYS A 72 -1.91 -6.41 -23.02
N GLY A 73 -0.79 -7.09 -22.73
CA GLY A 73 0.52 -6.80 -23.34
C GLY A 73 0.99 -5.36 -23.12
N ASP A 74 1.28 -4.66 -24.21
CA ASP A 74 1.89 -3.31 -24.24
C ASP A 74 1.11 -2.27 -23.44
N HIS A 75 -0.21 -2.41 -23.35
CA HIS A 75 -1.04 -1.49 -22.57
C HIS A 75 -0.79 -1.61 -21.06
N LEU A 76 -0.49 -2.81 -20.56
CA LEU A 76 -0.17 -3.03 -19.15
C LEU A 76 1.19 -2.40 -18.80
N THR A 77 2.21 -2.65 -19.63
CA THR A 77 3.55 -2.06 -19.47
C THR A 77 3.50 -0.53 -19.52
N ARG A 78 2.66 0.03 -20.41
CA ARG A 78 2.43 1.48 -20.48
C ARG A 78 1.70 2.03 -19.26
N ALA A 79 0.73 1.30 -18.70
CA ALA A 79 0.03 1.68 -17.48
C ALA A 79 0.98 1.67 -16.28
N ILE A 80 1.81 0.64 -16.12
CA ILE A 80 2.88 0.58 -15.11
C ILE A 80 3.83 1.77 -15.25
N GLY A 81 4.27 2.07 -16.48
CA GLY A 81 5.13 3.22 -16.76
C GLY A 81 4.49 4.56 -16.37
N ARG A 82 3.18 4.71 -16.50
CA ARG A 82 2.43 5.91 -16.05
C ARG A 82 2.32 6.01 -14.53
N ILE A 83 2.14 4.88 -13.84
CA ILE A 83 2.05 4.84 -12.38
C ILE A 83 3.39 5.20 -11.74
N CYS A 84 4.48 4.58 -12.21
CA CYS A 84 5.82 4.88 -11.71
C CYS A 84 6.27 6.28 -12.16
N GLY A 85 6.04 6.63 -13.43
CA GLY A 85 6.62 7.82 -14.04
C GLY A 85 8.14 7.70 -14.20
N LYS A 86 8.79 8.79 -14.65
CA LYS A 86 10.25 8.83 -14.81
C LYS A 86 10.93 8.71 -13.44
N GLY A 87 11.60 7.60 -13.18
CA GLY A 87 12.32 7.34 -11.92
C GLY A 87 11.43 7.26 -10.68
N GLY A 88 10.17 6.84 -10.81
CA GLY A 88 9.26 6.72 -9.66
C GLY A 88 8.64 8.05 -9.18
N LYS A 89 8.90 9.19 -9.84
CA LYS A 89 8.44 10.52 -9.40
C LYS A 89 6.94 10.61 -9.14
N ILE A 90 6.11 9.96 -9.97
CA ILE A 90 4.65 10.02 -9.82
C ILE A 90 4.22 9.18 -8.62
N LYS A 91 4.78 7.97 -8.49
CA LYS A 91 4.57 7.10 -7.33
C LYS A 91 4.91 7.84 -6.03
N PHE A 92 6.12 8.40 -5.93
CA PHE A 92 6.57 9.15 -4.75
C PHE A 92 5.69 10.36 -4.44
N MET A 93 5.20 11.07 -5.47
CA MET A 93 4.27 12.18 -5.28
C MET A 93 2.96 11.72 -4.64
N ILE A 94 2.39 10.61 -5.09
CA ILE A 94 1.15 10.05 -4.54
C ILE A 94 1.39 9.57 -3.09
N GLU A 95 2.49 8.86 -2.85
CA GLU A 95 2.88 8.36 -1.53
C GLU A 95 3.01 9.51 -0.52
N ASN A 96 3.70 10.58 -0.88
CA ASN A 96 3.89 11.73 -0.01
C ASN A 96 2.59 12.52 0.21
N ALA A 97 1.78 12.71 -0.84
CA ALA A 97 0.53 13.47 -0.73
C ALA A 97 -0.53 12.74 0.12
N THR A 98 -0.59 11.42 0.02
CA THR A 98 -1.58 10.60 0.73
C THR A 98 -1.05 9.99 2.03
N LYS A 99 0.26 10.12 2.31
CA LYS A 99 0.95 9.40 3.40
C LYS A 99 0.74 7.89 3.33
N THR A 100 0.72 7.34 2.12
CA THR A 100 0.62 5.89 1.88
C THR A 100 1.95 5.35 1.36
N ARG A 101 2.13 4.03 1.47
CA ARG A 101 3.21 3.30 0.79
C ARG A 101 2.58 2.44 -0.30
N ILE A 102 3.19 2.47 -1.48
CA ILE A 102 2.70 1.77 -2.67
C ILE A 102 3.79 0.80 -3.14
N VAL A 103 3.41 -0.43 -3.44
CA VAL A 103 4.28 -1.40 -4.10
C VAL A 103 3.61 -1.84 -5.39
N VAL A 104 4.37 -1.80 -6.49
CA VAL A 104 3.88 -2.22 -7.80
C VAL A 104 4.57 -3.55 -8.13
N ALA A 105 3.80 -4.63 -8.13
CA ALA A 105 4.23 -6.00 -8.40
C ALA A 105 3.62 -6.49 -9.71
N GLY A 106 4.19 -6.04 -10.83
CA GLY A 106 3.72 -6.37 -12.18
C GLY A 106 2.27 -5.92 -12.38
N ASN A 107 1.33 -6.86 -12.34
CA ASN A 107 -0.10 -6.61 -12.54
C ASN A 107 -0.85 -6.21 -11.26
N LYS A 108 -0.28 -6.48 -10.08
CA LYS A 108 -0.90 -6.15 -8.79
C LYS A 108 -0.22 -4.94 -8.17
N ILE A 109 -1.03 -4.08 -7.56
CA ILE A 109 -0.57 -2.92 -6.81
C ILE A 109 -1.02 -3.10 -5.37
N HIS A 110 -0.09 -3.00 -4.43
CA HIS A 110 -0.37 -3.07 -3.01
C HIS A 110 -0.24 -1.69 -2.40
N PHE A 111 -1.15 -1.37 -1.47
CA PHE A 111 -1.22 -0.12 -0.76
C PHE A 111 -1.21 -0.41 0.74
N VAL A 112 -0.44 0.38 1.49
CA VAL A 112 -0.41 0.36 2.96
C VAL A 112 -0.63 1.79 3.44
N GLY A 113 -1.60 1.98 4.34
CA GLY A 113 -1.95 3.30 4.87
C GLY A 113 -3.25 3.27 5.68
N THR A 114 -3.73 4.43 6.09
CA THR A 114 -5.07 4.57 6.67
C THR A 114 -6.13 4.28 5.61
N HIS A 115 -7.29 3.75 6.01
CA HIS A 115 -8.39 3.40 5.10
C HIS A 115 -8.78 4.55 4.14
N ASP A 116 -8.93 5.77 4.66
CA ASP A 116 -9.27 6.95 3.84
C ASP A 116 -8.17 7.33 2.86
N ALA A 117 -6.91 7.26 3.32
CA ALA A 117 -5.74 7.55 2.50
C ALA A 117 -5.59 6.53 1.36
N ILE A 118 -5.83 5.24 1.64
CA ILE A 118 -5.84 4.18 0.63
C ILE A 118 -6.93 4.44 -0.41
N LYS A 119 -8.12 4.86 -0.01
CA LYS A 119 -9.21 5.17 -0.94
C LYS A 119 -8.82 6.29 -1.91
N ILE A 120 -8.18 7.35 -1.42
CA ILE A 120 -7.69 8.46 -2.25
C ILE A 120 -6.55 8.01 -3.18
N ALA A 121 -5.61 7.20 -2.67
CA ALA A 121 -4.50 6.66 -3.45
C ALA A 121 -5.00 5.73 -4.57
N LYS A 122 -5.93 4.82 -4.27
CA LYS A 122 -6.59 3.95 -5.25
C LYS A 122 -7.27 4.76 -6.35
N ASP A 123 -8.07 5.75 -5.99
CA ASP A 123 -8.77 6.61 -6.96
C ASP A 123 -7.79 7.37 -7.87
N SER A 124 -6.65 7.80 -7.33
CA SER A 124 -5.57 8.45 -8.09
C SER A 124 -4.89 7.49 -9.07
N VAL A 125 -4.59 6.26 -8.61
CA VAL A 125 -4.00 5.20 -9.44
C VAL A 125 -4.97 4.73 -10.52
N CYS A 126 -6.25 4.53 -10.22
CA CYS A 126 -7.27 4.18 -11.21
C CYS A 126 -7.35 5.23 -12.33
N ARG A 127 -7.24 6.53 -12.01
CA ARG A 127 -7.21 7.58 -13.04
C ARG A 127 -5.96 7.55 -13.91
N LEU A 128 -4.80 7.21 -13.36
CA LEU A 128 -3.57 7.00 -14.14
C LEU A 128 -3.74 5.84 -15.12
N ILE A 129 -4.34 4.74 -14.65
CA ILE A 129 -4.63 3.56 -15.47
C ILE A 129 -5.63 3.90 -16.59
N MET A 130 -6.67 4.67 -16.30
CA MET A 130 -7.62 5.17 -17.29
C MET A 130 -7.01 6.18 -18.29
N GLY A 131 -5.82 6.70 -18.00
CA GLY A 131 -5.05 7.55 -18.91
C GLY A 131 -5.19 9.05 -18.68
N SER A 132 -5.63 9.45 -17.49
CA SER A 132 -5.61 10.85 -17.09
C SER A 132 -4.17 11.40 -17.07
N PRO A 133 -3.94 12.66 -17.49
CA PRO A 133 -2.63 13.29 -17.38
C PRO A 133 -2.16 13.40 -15.92
N ALA A 134 -0.87 13.12 -15.68
CA ALA A 134 -0.29 13.20 -14.34
C ALA A 134 -0.41 14.61 -13.71
N ALA A 135 -0.35 15.67 -14.52
CA ALA A 135 -0.52 17.05 -14.07
C ALA A 135 -1.88 17.30 -13.40
N LYS A 136 -2.95 16.71 -13.93
CA LYS A 136 -4.32 16.83 -13.39
C LYS A 136 -4.46 16.08 -12.06
N ILE A 137 -3.72 15.00 -11.87
CA ILE A 137 -3.72 14.25 -10.62
C ILE A 137 -2.92 14.99 -9.56
N ALA A 138 -1.78 15.58 -9.92
CA ALA A 138 -0.97 16.40 -9.03
C ALA A 138 -1.72 17.64 -8.51
N SER A 139 -2.51 18.31 -9.35
CA SER A 139 -3.35 19.43 -8.89
C SER A 139 -4.44 18.97 -7.94
N ARG A 140 -5.15 17.88 -8.25
CA ARG A 140 -6.18 17.31 -7.38
C ARG A 140 -5.62 16.84 -6.04
N LEU A 141 -4.48 16.17 -6.02
CA LEU A 141 -3.82 15.73 -4.79
C LEU A 141 -3.50 16.93 -3.90
N ARG A 142 -2.98 18.02 -4.47
CA ARG A 142 -2.75 19.27 -3.71
C ARG A 142 -4.04 19.82 -3.10
N THR A 143 -5.14 19.85 -3.84
CA THR A 143 -6.44 20.30 -3.30
C THR A 143 -6.93 19.41 -2.16
N ILE A 144 -6.77 18.09 -2.28
CA ILE A 144 -7.18 17.14 -1.25
C ILE A 144 -6.29 17.28 0.00
N THR A 145 -4.97 17.40 -0.17
CA THR A 145 -4.05 17.61 0.93
C THR A 145 -4.29 18.96 1.62
N ALA A 146 -4.57 20.04 0.88
CA ALA A 146 -4.91 21.34 1.44
C ALA A 146 -6.19 21.30 2.29
N ARG A 147 -7.23 20.62 1.79
CA ARG A 147 -8.48 20.41 2.56
C ARG A 147 -8.27 19.51 3.78
N ALA A 148 -7.36 18.54 3.68
CA ALA A 148 -7.03 17.69 4.81
C ALA A 148 -6.27 18.46 5.89
N SER A 149 -5.40 19.41 5.52
CA SER A 149 -4.71 20.28 6.49
C SER A 149 -5.61 21.34 7.12
N GLU A 150 -6.66 21.82 6.43
CA GLU A 150 -7.63 22.77 7.00
C GLU A 150 -8.59 22.13 8.02
N ARG A 151 -8.68 20.80 8.04
CA ARG A 151 -9.60 20.05 8.89
C ARG A 151 -8.99 19.66 10.24
N PHE A 152 -7.73 20.00 10.49
CA PHE A 152 -6.98 19.76 11.72
C PHE A 152 -6.51 21.07 12.34
#